data_AF-A0A0A2EU79-F1
#
_entry.id   AF-A0A0A2EU79-F1
#
_cell.length_a   1.000
_cell.length_b   1.000
_cell.length_c   1.000
_cell.angle_alpha   90.00
_cell.angle_beta   90.00
_cell.angle_gamma   90.00
#
_symmetry.space_group_name_H-M   'P 1'
#
loop_
_entity.id
_entity.type
_entity.pdbx_description
1 polymer ?
#
loop_
_entity_poly.entity_id
_entity_poly.type
_entity_poly.pdbx_seq_one_letter_code
_entity_poly.pdbx_strand_id
1 'polypeptide(L)'
;MDYFELISNDIKAAMLARDKVKLEALRGVKKEFLEAKTAKGSDGTLTEDAALKIMQKMVKQRRESAAIFVENGRPELAEPELAEAEVIEAYLPKQLSREELTPILKEIISRLGITDSKMMGKVMGVASKELAGKADGSLISTIVRELLS
;
A
#
# COMPACT_ATOMS: atom_id res chain seq x y z
N MET A 1 -10.70 -9.32 -6.57
CA MET A 1 -11.30 -8.09 -7.17
C MET A 1 -10.42 -7.62 -8.32
N ASP A 2 -10.99 -7.23 -9.47
CA ASP A 2 -10.20 -6.61 -10.54
C ASP A 2 -10.07 -5.10 -10.29
N TYR A 3 -8.96 -4.70 -9.66
CA TYR A 3 -8.66 -3.30 -9.38
C TYR A 3 -8.40 -2.48 -10.65
N PHE A 4 -7.91 -3.10 -11.74
CA PHE A 4 -7.65 -2.36 -12.97
C PHE A 4 -8.95 -1.87 -13.61
N GLU A 5 -9.96 -2.75 -13.65
CA GLU A 5 -11.28 -2.42 -14.16
C GLU A 5 -12.02 -1.44 -13.22
N LEU A 6 -11.99 -1.69 -11.91
CA LEU A 6 -12.59 -0.80 -10.90
C LEU A 6 -12.07 0.64 -11.04
N ILE A 7 -10.75 0.83 -11.00
CA ILE A 7 -10.12 2.15 -11.13
C ILE A 7 -10.46 2.78 -12.50
N SER A 8 -10.51 1.98 -13.57
CA SER A 8 -10.88 2.49 -14.91
C SER A 8 -12.32 3.01 -14.98
N ASN A 9 -13.26 2.37 -14.27
CA ASN A 9 -14.64 2.81 -14.19
C ASN A 9 -14.79 4.04 -13.29
N ASP A 10 -14.08 4.07 -12.16
CA ASP A 10 -14.13 5.20 -11.24
C ASP A 10 -13.46 6.47 -11.80
N ILE A 11 -12.48 6.33 -12.70
CA ILE A 11 -11.97 7.48 -13.49
C ILE A 11 -13.09 8.10 -14.32
N LYS A 12 -13.94 7.29 -14.96
CA LYS A 12 -15.07 7.82 -15.75
C LYS A 12 -16.09 8.51 -14.84
N ALA A 13 -16.38 7.91 -13.68
CA ALA A 13 -17.28 8.50 -12.69
C ALA A 13 -16.76 9.84 -12.16
N ALA A 14 -15.48 9.91 -11.79
CA ALA A 14 -14.84 11.15 -11.32
C ALA A 14 -14.84 12.24 -12.40
N MET A 15 -14.61 11.87 -13.67
CA MET A 15 -14.68 12.80 -14.79
C MET A 15 -16.10 13.37 -14.99
N LEU A 16 -17.14 12.54 -14.88
CA LEU A 16 -18.54 12.98 -14.98
C LEU A 16 -18.95 13.87 -13.80
N ALA A 17 -18.50 13.53 -12.59
CA ALA A 17 -18.74 14.28 -11.37
C ALA A 17 -17.91 15.58 -11.29
N ARG A 18 -16.95 15.79 -12.20
CA ARG A 18 -15.96 16.88 -12.15
C ARG A 18 -15.15 16.91 -10.84
N ASP A 19 -14.95 15.75 -10.24
CA ASP A 19 -14.11 15.58 -9.06
C ASP A 19 -12.64 15.52 -9.50
N LYS A 20 -11.98 16.67 -9.47
CA LYS A 20 -10.61 16.83 -9.98
C LYS A 20 -9.60 16.02 -9.18
N VAL A 21 -9.68 16.07 -7.85
CA VAL A 21 -8.72 15.37 -6.96
C VAL A 21 -8.84 13.86 -7.14
N LYS A 22 -10.07 13.33 -7.15
CA LYS A 22 -10.28 11.91 -7.39
C LYS A 22 -9.82 11.49 -8.78
N LEU A 23 -10.08 12.32 -9.79
CA LEU A 23 -9.65 12.03 -11.16
C LEU A 23 -8.12 11.97 -11.30
N GLU A 24 -7.40 12.89 -10.67
CA GLU A 24 -5.93 12.95 -10.71
C GLU A 24 -5.31 11.75 -9.98
N ALA A 25 -5.76 11.47 -8.75
CA ALA A 25 -5.32 10.32 -7.97
C ALA A 25 -5.51 9.00 -8.73
N LEU A 26 -6.72 8.75 -9.26
CA LEU A 26 -7.03 7.49 -9.94
C LEU A 26 -6.30 7.33 -11.28
N ARG A 27 -6.06 8.43 -12.02
CA ARG A 27 -5.22 8.39 -13.22
C ARG A 27 -3.78 8.03 -12.89
N GLY A 28 -3.26 8.56 -11.78
CA GLY A 28 -1.98 8.15 -11.24
C GLY A 28 -1.93 6.65 -10.97
N VAL A 29 -2.94 6.12 -10.25
CA VAL A 29 -3.02 4.67 -9.95
C VAL A 29 -3.06 3.83 -11.22
N LYS A 30 -3.89 4.21 -12.20
CA LYS A 30 -3.99 3.51 -13.48
C LYS A 30 -2.66 3.50 -14.25
N LYS A 31 -1.88 4.59 -14.19
CA LYS A 31 -0.55 4.64 -14.79
C LYS A 31 0.38 3.60 -14.17
N GLU A 32 0.48 3.55 -12.84
CA GLU A 32 1.33 2.56 -12.15
C GLU A 32 0.87 1.12 -12.40
N PHE A 33 -0.45 0.89 -12.50
CA PHE A 33 -1.00 -0.41 -12.89
C PHE A 33 -0.60 -0.81 -14.32
N LEU A 34 -0.66 0.13 -15.28
CA LEU A 34 -0.20 -0.12 -16.64
C LEU A 34 1.30 -0.42 -16.67
N GLU A 35 2.10 0.36 -15.94
CA GLU A 35 3.54 0.15 -15.83
C GLU A 35 3.85 -1.26 -15.31
N ALA A 36 3.19 -1.69 -14.24
CA ALA A 36 3.33 -3.05 -13.70
C ALA A 36 2.94 -4.13 -14.72
N LYS A 37 1.83 -3.95 -15.45
CA LYS A 37 1.40 -4.88 -16.51
C LYS A 37 2.39 -4.96 -17.66
N THR A 38 3.08 -3.87 -17.97
CA THR A 38 4.03 -3.79 -19.10
C THR A 38 5.50 -3.98 -18.71
N ALA A 39 5.78 -4.17 -17.42
CA ALA A 39 7.14 -4.33 -16.93
C ALA A 39 7.84 -5.54 -17.57
N LYS A 40 9.16 -5.46 -17.72
CA LYS A 40 9.96 -6.56 -18.29
C LYS A 40 9.76 -7.84 -17.47
N GLY A 41 9.28 -8.90 -18.11
CA GLY A 41 8.98 -10.19 -17.46
C GLY A 41 7.55 -10.31 -16.91
N SER A 42 6.72 -9.27 -17.09
CA SER A 42 5.27 -9.37 -16.88
C SER A 42 4.62 -10.18 -18.00
N ASP A 43 3.56 -10.92 -17.65
CA ASP A 43 2.68 -11.63 -18.58
C ASP A 43 1.48 -10.76 -19.03
N GLY A 44 1.49 -9.47 -18.69
CA GLY A 44 0.40 -8.55 -18.98
C GLY A 44 -0.75 -8.58 -17.97
N THR A 45 -0.66 -9.43 -16.93
CA THR A 45 -1.68 -9.51 -15.88
C THR A 45 -1.35 -8.58 -14.72
N LEU A 46 -2.41 -8.11 -14.03
CA LEU A 46 -2.28 -7.41 -12.75
C LEU A 46 -3.02 -8.23 -11.71
N THR A 47 -2.28 -8.87 -10.81
CA THR A 47 -2.90 -9.59 -9.70
C THR A 47 -3.44 -8.61 -8.65
N GLU A 48 -4.41 -9.07 -7.88
CA GLU A 48 -4.99 -8.29 -6.79
C GLU A 48 -3.92 -7.83 -5.78
N ASP A 49 -3.04 -8.74 -5.38
CA ASP A 49 -1.93 -8.44 -4.46
C ASP A 49 -0.97 -7.41 -5.03
N ALA A 50 -0.67 -7.46 -6.33
CA ALA A 50 0.19 -6.48 -6.98
C ALA A 50 -0.48 -5.10 -7.00
N ALA A 51 -1.77 -5.03 -7.32
CA ALA A 51 -2.55 -3.79 -7.31
C ALA A 51 -2.58 -3.15 -5.91
N LEU A 52 -2.85 -3.94 -4.87
CA LEU A 52 -2.84 -3.49 -3.48
C LEU A 52 -1.47 -2.94 -3.08
N LYS A 53 -0.38 -3.65 -3.39
CA LYS A 53 0.99 -3.21 -3.10
C LYS A 53 1.34 -1.88 -3.79
N ILE A 54 0.94 -1.72 -5.05
CA ILE A 54 1.15 -0.48 -5.79
C ILE A 54 0.42 0.67 -5.11
N MET A 55 -0.88 0.51 -4.82
CA MET A 55 -1.67 1.54 -4.16
C MET A 55 -1.14 1.89 -2.76
N GLN A 56 -0.74 0.90 -1.96
CA GLN A 56 -0.09 1.12 -0.65
C GLN A 56 1.20 1.95 -0.79
N LYS A 57 2.05 1.60 -1.75
CA LYS A 57 3.28 2.35 -2.06
C LYS A 57 2.95 3.79 -2.44
N MET A 58 1.94 4.01 -3.27
CA MET A 58 1.51 5.34 -3.72
C MET A 58 1.00 6.22 -2.58
N VAL A 59 0.23 5.66 -1.64
CA VAL A 59 -0.23 6.36 -0.43
C VAL A 59 0.97 6.77 0.42
N LYS A 60 1.92 5.84 0.64
CA LYS A 60 3.14 6.11 1.40
C LYS A 60 3.96 7.25 0.78
N GLN A 61 4.22 7.19 -0.52
CA GLN A 61 4.98 8.22 -1.24
C GLN A 61 4.35 9.61 -1.11
N ARG A 62 3.03 9.72 -1.24
CA ARG A 62 2.32 11.00 -1.07
C ARG A 62 2.42 11.53 0.35
N ARG A 63 2.26 10.67 1.37
CA ARG A 63 2.42 11.07 2.78
C ARG A 63 3.86 11.51 3.10
N GLU A 64 4.86 10.82 2.53
CA GLU A 64 6.26 11.21 2.66
C GLU A 64 6.55 12.56 1.98
N SER A 65 6.06 12.77 0.76
CA SER A 65 6.14 14.07 0.07
C SER A 65 5.47 15.19 0.88
N ALA A 66 4.27 14.94 1.41
CA ALA A 66 3.55 15.89 2.26
C ALA A 66 4.36 16.27 3.50
N ALA A 67 4.95 15.29 4.19
CA ALA A 67 5.79 15.55 5.36
C ALA A 67 7.02 16.40 5.00
N ILE A 68 7.68 16.11 3.88
CA ILE A 68 8.82 16.88 3.36
C ILE A 68 8.39 18.32 3.04
N PHE A 69 7.24 18.53 2.41
CA PHE A 69 6.74 19.87 2.12
C PHE A 69 6.47 20.68 3.40
N VAL A 70 5.84 20.06 4.41
CA VAL A 70 5.61 20.69 5.71
C VAL A 70 6.92 21.06 6.39
N GLU A 71 7.90 20.15 6.42
CA GLU A 71 9.22 20.38 7.01
C GLU A 71 9.95 21.55 6.34
N ASN A 72 9.77 21.71 5.04
CA ASN A 72 10.35 22.81 4.26
C ASN A 72 9.49 24.10 4.27
N GLY A 73 8.46 24.18 5.11
CA GLY A 73 7.62 25.38 5.26
C GLY A 73 6.70 25.65 4.06
N ARG A 74 6.33 24.60 3.31
CA ARG A 74 5.45 24.64 2.13
C ARG A 74 4.16 23.82 2.32
N PRO A 75 3.36 24.05 3.38
CA PRO A 75 2.19 23.22 3.68
C PRO A 75 1.13 23.22 2.56
N GLU A 76 1.07 24.27 1.74
CA GLU A 76 0.17 24.35 0.58
C GLU A 76 0.48 23.31 -0.51
N LEU A 77 1.72 22.78 -0.53
CA LEU A 77 2.11 21.67 -1.41
C LEU A 77 1.83 20.30 -0.77
N ALA A 78 1.66 20.24 0.54
CA ALA A 78 1.32 19.02 1.26
C ALA A 78 -0.18 18.66 1.15
N GLU A 79 -1.05 19.66 1.14
CA GLU A 79 -2.50 19.48 1.01
C GLU A 79 -2.92 18.61 -0.20
N PRO A 80 -2.47 18.89 -1.44
CA PRO A 80 -2.85 18.06 -2.59
C PRO A 80 -2.33 16.62 -2.49
N GLU A 81 -1.12 16.42 -1.96
CA GLU A 81 -0.54 15.09 -1.75
C GLU A 81 -1.40 14.27 -0.77
N LEU A 82 -1.81 14.87 0.35
CA LEU A 82 -2.66 14.23 1.34
C LEU A 82 -4.05 13.92 0.79
N ALA A 83 -4.64 14.87 0.06
CA ALA A 83 -5.96 14.68 -0.55
C ALA A 83 -5.97 13.52 -1.56
N GLU A 84 -4.93 13.41 -2.40
CA GLU A 84 -4.80 12.25 -3.28
C GLU A 84 -4.52 10.96 -2.51
N ALA A 85 -3.73 11.01 -1.43
CA ALA A 85 -3.44 9.84 -0.60
C ALA A 85 -4.73 9.28 0.02
N GLU A 86 -5.61 10.13 0.53
CA GLU A 86 -6.92 9.74 1.09
C GLU A 86 -7.81 9.07 0.03
N VAL A 87 -7.84 9.60 -1.19
CA VAL A 87 -8.59 8.98 -2.29
C VAL A 87 -8.09 7.56 -2.56
N ILE A 88 -6.77 7.36 -2.65
CA ILE A 88 -6.20 6.04 -2.94
C ILE A 88 -6.41 5.09 -1.76
N GLU A 89 -6.29 5.59 -0.53
CA GLU A 89 -6.47 4.79 0.69
C GLU A 89 -7.90 4.23 0.82
N ALA A 90 -8.91 4.91 0.27
CA ALA A 90 -10.27 4.40 0.21
C ALA A 90 -10.42 3.09 -0.60
N TYR A 91 -9.45 2.75 -1.45
CA TYR A 91 -9.41 1.49 -2.22
C TYR A 91 -8.62 0.39 -1.51
N LEU A 92 -7.99 0.70 -0.37
CA LEU A 92 -7.23 -0.26 0.41
C LEU A 92 -8.09 -0.85 1.53
N PRO A 93 -7.82 -2.11 1.93
CA PRO A 93 -8.24 -2.60 3.24
C PRO A 93 -7.78 -1.65 4.34
N LYS A 94 -8.48 -1.64 5.49
CA LYS A 94 -8.05 -0.87 6.67
C LYS A 94 -6.55 -1.13 6.93
N GLN A 95 -5.75 -0.08 6.84
CA GLN A 95 -4.33 -0.16 7.16
C GLN A 95 -4.17 -0.32 8.67
N LEU A 96 -3.37 -1.29 9.07
CA LEU A 96 -3.06 -1.57 10.46
C LEU A 96 -1.89 -0.69 10.90
N SER A 97 -2.04 -0.07 12.08
CA SER A 97 -0.93 0.65 12.70
C SER A 97 0.16 -0.32 13.19
N ARG A 98 1.33 0.21 13.55
CA ARG A 98 2.41 -0.61 14.15
C ARG A 98 1.93 -1.31 15.43
N GLU A 99 1.14 -0.62 16.24
CA GLU A 99 0.56 -1.11 17.49
C GLU A 99 -0.46 -2.22 17.24
N GLU A 100 -1.27 -2.11 16.18
CA GLU A 100 -2.21 -3.16 15.75
C GLU A 100 -1.48 -4.37 15.11
N LEU A 101 -0.38 -4.13 14.40
CA LEU A 101 0.41 -5.18 13.72
C LEU A 101 1.22 -6.04 14.69
N THR A 102 1.81 -5.42 15.71
CA THR A 102 2.70 -6.10 16.66
C THR A 102 2.06 -7.34 17.31
N PRO A 103 0.85 -7.31 17.88
CA PRO A 103 0.23 -8.49 18.48
C PRO A 103 -0.06 -9.59 17.43
N ILE A 104 -0.48 -9.22 16.22
CA ILE A 104 -0.75 -10.18 15.14
C ILE A 104 0.54 -10.91 14.73
N LEU A 105 1.65 -10.16 14.60
CA LEU A 105 2.94 -10.75 14.25
C LEU A 105 3.50 -11.64 15.36
N LYS A 106 3.30 -11.27 16.63
CA LYS A 106 3.63 -12.14 17.78
C LYS A 106 2.84 -13.45 17.73
N GLU A 107 1.54 -13.39 17.43
CA GLU A 107 0.70 -14.57 17.29
C GLU A 107 1.19 -15.47 16.15
N ILE A 108 1.50 -14.90 14.98
CA ILE A 108 2.05 -15.66 13.84
C ILE A 108 3.36 -16.35 14.23
N ILE A 109 4.28 -15.63 14.88
CA ILE A 109 5.56 -16.18 15.34
C ILE A 109 5.34 -17.34 16.32
N SER A 110 4.47 -17.14 17.32
CA SER A 110 4.13 -18.15 18.31
C SER A 110 3.48 -19.39 17.68
N ARG A 111 2.51 -19.20 16.78
CA ARG A 111 1.81 -20.29 16.07
C ARG A 111 2.75 -21.13 15.21
N LEU A 112 3.78 -20.49 14.65
CA LEU A 112 4.82 -21.17 13.88
C LEU A 112 5.92 -21.79 14.74
N GLY A 113 5.94 -21.53 16.05
CA GLY A 113 6.98 -21.99 16.97
C GLY A 113 8.37 -21.44 16.63
N ILE A 114 8.45 -20.24 16.04
CA ILE A 114 9.71 -19.66 15.58
C ILE A 114 10.29 -18.76 16.67
N THR A 115 11.55 -18.98 17.02
CA THR A 115 12.30 -18.13 17.98
C THR A 115 13.64 -17.67 17.42
N ASP A 116 14.04 -18.17 16.25
CA ASP A 116 15.30 -17.85 15.59
C ASP A 116 15.04 -16.94 14.38
N SER A 117 15.74 -15.81 14.33
CA SER A 117 15.71 -14.86 13.20
C SER A 117 16.11 -15.50 11.85
N LYS A 118 16.87 -16.61 11.84
CA LYS A 118 17.15 -17.37 10.62
C LYS A 118 15.89 -17.92 9.95
N MET A 119 14.81 -18.11 10.71
CA MET A 119 13.53 -18.61 10.22
C MET A 119 12.53 -17.49 9.89
N MET A 120 12.98 -16.22 9.90
CA MET A 120 12.17 -15.04 9.57
C MET A 120 11.46 -15.18 8.23
N GLY A 121 12.08 -15.79 7.21
CA GLY A 121 11.47 -15.98 5.89
C GLY A 121 10.12 -16.72 5.95
N LYS A 122 9.96 -17.68 6.87
CA LYS A 122 8.71 -18.42 7.06
C LYS A 122 7.62 -17.55 7.71
N VAL A 123 8.00 -16.72 8.70
CA VAL A 123 7.11 -15.73 9.31
C VAL A 123 6.65 -14.71 8.26
N MET A 124 7.58 -14.19 7.46
CA MET A 124 7.29 -13.23 6.40
C MET A 124 6.33 -13.78 5.35
N GLY A 125 6.47 -15.05 4.95
CA GLY A 125 5.56 -15.69 4.01
C GLY A 125 4.12 -15.75 4.52
N VAL A 126 3.92 -16.16 5.77
CA VAL A 126 2.59 -16.23 6.40
C VAL A 126 2.02 -14.83 6.62
N ALA A 127 2.81 -13.92 7.21
CA ALA A 127 2.39 -12.55 7.47
C ALA A 127 2.02 -11.82 6.17
N SER A 128 2.79 -11.97 5.09
CA SER A 128 2.48 -11.33 3.81
C SER A 128 1.14 -11.78 3.23
N LYS A 129 0.74 -13.04 3.49
CA LYS A 129 -0.54 -13.59 3.03
C LYS A 129 -1.70 -13.13 3.92
N GLU A 130 -1.54 -13.18 5.24
CA GLU A 130 -2.61 -12.82 6.19
C GLU A 130 -2.83 -11.30 6.29
N LEU A 131 -1.79 -10.51 6.00
CA LEU A 131 -1.80 -9.04 6.06
C LEU A 131 -1.73 -8.38 4.68
N ALA A 132 -2.00 -9.15 3.61
CA ALA A 132 -2.00 -8.64 2.25
C ALA A 132 -2.89 -7.40 2.12
N GLY A 133 -2.31 -6.29 1.66
CA GLY A 133 -3.02 -5.02 1.51
C GLY A 133 -3.41 -4.32 2.81
N LYS A 134 -3.13 -4.88 4.00
CA LYS A 134 -3.45 -4.29 5.31
C LYS A 134 -2.26 -3.62 5.99
N ALA A 135 -1.05 -3.94 5.56
CA ALA A 135 0.16 -3.30 6.06
C ALA A 135 1.25 -3.30 5.01
N ASP A 136 2.18 -2.35 5.17
CA ASP A 136 3.36 -2.27 4.34
C ASP A 136 4.36 -3.40 4.68
N GLY A 137 4.90 -4.04 3.64
CA GLY A 137 5.81 -5.17 3.81
C GLY A 137 7.13 -4.80 4.51
N SER A 138 7.61 -3.56 4.35
CA SER A 138 8.80 -3.08 5.06
C SER A 138 8.53 -2.86 6.55
N LEU A 139 7.32 -2.40 6.91
CA LEU A 139 6.88 -2.30 8.30
C LEU A 139 6.75 -3.70 8.94
N ILE A 140 6.11 -4.65 8.25
CA ILE A 140 6.03 -6.05 8.70
C ILE A 140 7.43 -6.61 8.95
N SER A 141 8.33 -6.46 7.98
CA SER A 141 9.72 -6.94 8.08
C SER A 141 10.46 -6.33 9.28
N THR A 142 10.28 -5.03 9.50
CA THR A 142 10.90 -4.32 10.63
C THR A 142 10.42 -4.86 11.96
N ILE A 143 9.10 -4.97 12.16
CA ILE A 143 8.52 -5.48 13.41
C ILE A 143 8.90 -6.94 13.64
N VAL A 144 8.83 -7.80 12.62
CA VAL A 144 9.22 -9.21 12.76
C VAL A 144 10.69 -9.34 13.17
N ARG A 145 11.58 -8.51 12.59
CA ARG A 145 12.99 -8.50 12.99
C ARG A 145 13.16 -8.10 14.45
N GLU A 146 12.49 -7.05 14.89
CA GLU A 146 12.50 -6.61 16.28
C GLU A 146 11.97 -7.67 17.25
N LEU A 147 10.96 -8.45 16.85
CA LEU A 147 10.36 -9.51 17.66
C LEU A 147 11.20 -10.80 17.75
N LEU A 148 12.11 -11.01 16.80
CA LEU A 148 12.97 -12.20 16.70
C LEU A 148 14.46 -11.90 17.02
N SER A 149 14.76 -10.68 17.43
CA SER A 149 16.08 -10.27 17.92
C SER A 149 16.18 -10.56 19.42
#